data_AF-A0AAJ3NMU3-F1
#
_entry.id   AF-A0AAJ3NMU3-F1
#
_cell.length_a   1.000
_cell.length_b   1.000
_cell.length_c   1.000
_cell.angle_alpha   90.00
_cell.angle_beta   90.00
_cell.angle_gamma   90.00
#
_symmetry.space_group_name_H-M   'P 1'
#
loop_
_entity.id
_entity.type
_entity.pdbx_description
1 polymer ?
#
loop_
_entity_poly.entity_id
_entity_poly.type
_entity_poly.pdbx_seq_one_letter_code
_entity_poly.pdbx_strand_id
1 'polypeptide(L)'
;MPQSESPPTAGLWDAERLMRARDFASAAEILEDIVEHDDNLQALCMLASSLLEVGEHRQALHYASLAAQREPSLAPARDLLGRANAALGHFASALSEYRALAALCREQSPAPPDEFSIPAHFALHNIEQIAHILAAEDSEKRAFAGVATDELPALRRQLTDLIDASDGAAPWVSVQGKNGRILADPPYVRASEERLPRYLNPGIDYAKLQNAIVADRRRVQVIDEFLTPAALAQVRKFCLQSTVWRHSYEYGYIGAFPQDGFASVSLFAIAEELLAALGEALDGYYFAQWWGFVYNANLPGVDVHADDSDFAVNLWITPDSANLDPSRGGLVVWDKTAPSDWTFEDYNAGGTRVRRFLEQQSAKPNIVPHRENRAVLFGEHLFHQTDEFTFAPGFANRRRSLTFLFRRRKQ
;
A
#
# COMPACT_ATOMS: atom_id res chain seq x y z
N MET A 1 -14.23 -1.92 -50.52
CA MET A 1 -13.90 -2.98 -49.54
C MET A 1 -14.56 -2.58 -48.24
N PRO A 2 -15.40 -3.40 -47.60
CA PRO A 2 -15.86 -3.10 -46.26
C PRO A 2 -14.71 -3.41 -45.29
N GLN A 3 -14.35 -2.43 -44.46
CA GLN A 3 -13.52 -2.65 -43.28
C GLN A 3 -14.26 -3.66 -42.40
N SER A 4 -13.62 -4.77 -42.06
CA SER A 4 -14.17 -5.68 -41.06
C SER A 4 -13.98 -5.02 -39.70
N GLU A 5 -15.03 -4.37 -39.20
CA GLU A 5 -15.12 -4.08 -37.77
C GLU A 5 -15.05 -5.42 -37.04
N SER A 6 -13.97 -5.66 -36.30
CA SER A 6 -13.91 -6.74 -35.34
C SER A 6 -15.02 -6.50 -34.30
N PRO A 7 -15.83 -7.51 -33.93
CA PRO A 7 -16.90 -7.29 -32.97
C PRO A 7 -16.34 -6.71 -31.66
N PRO A 8 -17.07 -5.85 -30.92
CA PRO A 8 -16.58 -5.18 -29.71
C PRO A 8 -15.96 -6.14 -28.68
N THR A 9 -16.45 -7.37 -28.65
CA THR A 9 -15.95 -8.46 -27.80
C THR A 9 -14.55 -8.97 -28.18
N ALA A 10 -14.18 -8.96 -29.46
CA ALA A 10 -12.83 -9.34 -29.90
C ALA A 10 -11.80 -8.25 -29.55
N GLY A 11 -12.15 -6.98 -29.76
CA GLY A 11 -11.29 -5.83 -29.43
C GLY A 11 -10.99 -5.75 -27.93
N LEU A 12 -11.99 -5.95 -27.07
CA LEU A 12 -11.79 -6.01 -25.61
C LEU A 12 -10.84 -7.14 -25.21
N TRP A 13 -10.96 -8.31 -25.82
CA TRP A 13 -10.10 -9.46 -25.52
C TRP A 13 -8.65 -9.23 -25.93
N ASP A 14 -8.45 -8.57 -27.08
CA ASP A 14 -7.13 -8.17 -27.56
C ASP A 14 -6.51 -7.12 -26.63
N ALA A 15 -7.27 -6.11 -26.22
CA ALA A 15 -6.84 -5.10 -25.24
C ALA A 15 -6.48 -5.73 -23.89
N GLU A 16 -7.29 -6.66 -23.37
CA GLU A 16 -6.97 -7.39 -22.12
C GLU A 16 -5.66 -8.16 -22.24
N ARG A 17 -5.42 -8.83 -23.37
CA ARG A 17 -4.18 -9.56 -23.61
C ARG A 17 -2.98 -8.61 -23.62
N LEU A 18 -3.09 -7.45 -24.26
CA LEU A 18 -2.04 -6.43 -24.29
C LEU A 18 -1.76 -5.86 -22.89
N MET A 19 -2.80 -5.54 -22.12
CA MET A 19 -2.66 -5.11 -20.72
C MET A 19 -1.96 -6.15 -19.85
N ARG A 20 -2.29 -7.45 -20.00
CA ARG A 20 -1.59 -8.54 -19.31
C ARG A 20 -0.12 -8.64 -19.72
N ALA A 21 0.19 -8.34 -20.98
CA ALA A 21 1.55 -8.24 -21.49
C ALA A 21 2.24 -6.90 -21.13
N ARG A 22 1.57 -6.00 -20.38
CA ARG A 22 2.00 -4.65 -20.02
C ARG A 22 2.23 -3.71 -21.22
N ASP A 23 1.67 -4.05 -22.38
CA ASP A 23 1.63 -3.16 -23.54
C ASP A 23 0.42 -2.23 -23.46
N PHE A 24 0.46 -1.32 -22.49
CA PHE A 24 -0.64 -0.41 -22.19
C PHE A 24 -0.88 0.65 -23.27
N ALA A 25 0.14 0.97 -24.08
CA ALA A 25 0.00 1.93 -25.18
C ALA A 25 -0.86 1.33 -26.28
N SER A 26 -0.50 0.15 -26.77
CA SER A 26 -1.31 -0.55 -27.78
C SER A 26 -2.70 -0.91 -27.26
N ALA A 27 -2.83 -1.25 -25.97
CA ALA A 27 -4.14 -1.47 -25.36
C ALA A 27 -5.01 -0.21 -25.38
N ALA A 28 -4.43 0.96 -25.05
CA ALA A 28 -5.15 2.24 -25.06
C ALA A 28 -5.67 2.59 -26.46
N GLU A 29 -4.86 2.39 -27.51
CA GLU A 29 -5.27 2.65 -28.90
C GLU A 29 -6.52 1.84 -29.30
N ILE A 30 -6.55 0.54 -28.97
CA ILE A 30 -7.72 -0.31 -29.25
C ILE A 30 -8.93 0.14 -28.43
N LEU A 31 -8.71 0.49 -27.16
CA LEU A 31 -9.79 0.87 -26.25
C LEU A 31 -10.39 2.25 -26.59
N GLU A 32 -9.58 3.18 -27.09
CA GLU A 32 -10.04 4.49 -27.61
C GLU A 32 -11.03 4.30 -28.76
N ASP A 33 -10.68 3.47 -29.74
CA ASP A 33 -11.59 3.14 -30.86
C ASP A 33 -12.90 2.52 -30.35
N ILE A 34 -12.84 1.62 -29.37
CA ILE A 34 -14.05 1.02 -28.78
C ILE A 34 -14.92 2.07 -28.09
N VAL A 35 -14.36 2.95 -27.26
CA VAL A 35 -15.16 3.95 -26.52
C VAL A 35 -15.70 5.09 -27.40
N GLU A 36 -15.09 5.32 -28.57
CA GLU A 36 -15.60 6.28 -29.57
C GLU A 36 -16.87 5.76 -30.27
N HIS A 37 -16.98 4.44 -30.47
CA HIS A 37 -18.06 3.83 -31.24
C HIS A 37 -19.12 3.12 -30.38
N ASP A 38 -18.76 2.67 -29.18
CA ASP A 38 -19.63 1.94 -28.27
C ASP A 38 -19.57 2.50 -26.85
N ASP A 39 -20.74 2.58 -26.22
CA ASP A 39 -20.87 3.00 -24.84
C ASP A 39 -20.57 1.81 -23.89
N ASN A 40 -19.30 1.45 -23.81
CA ASN A 40 -18.85 0.27 -23.08
C ASN A 40 -18.14 0.62 -21.76
N LEU A 41 -18.80 0.33 -20.63
CA LEU A 41 -18.28 0.63 -19.29
C LEU A 41 -16.98 -0.12 -18.94
N GLN A 42 -16.84 -1.36 -19.41
CA GLN A 42 -15.61 -2.12 -19.22
C GLN A 42 -14.46 -1.49 -20.01
N ALA A 43 -14.71 -1.10 -21.27
CA ALA A 43 -13.73 -0.41 -22.11
C ALA A 43 -13.27 0.90 -21.46
N LEU A 44 -14.19 1.71 -20.91
CA LEU A 44 -13.85 2.96 -20.20
C LEU A 44 -12.90 2.72 -19.03
N CYS A 45 -13.19 1.73 -18.19
CA CYS A 45 -12.33 1.38 -17.05
C CYS A 45 -10.97 0.87 -17.50
N MET A 46 -10.92 -0.02 -18.50
CA MET A 46 -9.67 -0.52 -19.06
C MET A 46 -8.84 0.60 -19.70
N LEU A 47 -9.48 1.52 -20.41
CA LEU A 47 -8.82 2.66 -21.05
C LEU A 47 -8.22 3.59 -19.99
N ALA A 48 -9.02 3.97 -18.99
CA ALA A 48 -8.52 4.78 -17.87
C ALA A 48 -7.35 4.10 -17.14
N SER A 49 -7.41 2.78 -16.93
CA SER A 49 -6.30 2.02 -16.34
C SER A 49 -5.06 2.04 -17.23
N SER A 50 -5.19 1.81 -18.53
CA SER A 50 -4.06 1.84 -19.47
C SER A 50 -3.44 3.24 -19.54
N LEU A 51 -4.26 4.28 -19.58
CA LEU A 51 -3.84 5.69 -19.56
C LEU A 51 -3.07 6.06 -18.28
N LEU A 52 -3.46 5.51 -17.10
CA LEU A 52 -2.68 5.67 -15.87
C LEU A 52 -1.27 5.07 -16.00
N GLU A 53 -1.16 3.87 -16.56
CA GLU A 53 0.13 3.18 -16.69
C GLU A 53 1.04 3.79 -17.77
N VAL A 54 0.47 4.37 -18.83
CA VAL A 54 1.26 5.13 -19.81
C VAL A 54 1.61 6.53 -19.33
N GLY A 55 0.93 7.07 -18.31
CA GLY A 55 1.23 8.39 -17.74
C GLY A 55 0.31 9.53 -18.23
N GLU A 56 -0.73 9.21 -19.00
CA GLU A 56 -1.73 10.14 -19.53
C GLU A 56 -2.81 10.46 -18.48
N HIS A 57 -2.39 10.98 -17.32
CA HIS A 57 -3.24 11.06 -16.12
C HIS A 57 -4.49 11.95 -16.30
N ARG A 58 -4.43 12.98 -17.14
CA ARG A 58 -5.60 13.83 -17.43
C ARG A 58 -6.67 13.09 -18.22
N GLN A 59 -6.25 12.30 -19.20
CA GLN A 59 -7.16 11.48 -19.99
C GLN A 59 -7.70 10.32 -19.14
N ALA A 60 -6.86 9.70 -18.32
CA ALA A 60 -7.30 8.72 -17.34
C ALA A 60 -8.37 9.28 -16.39
N LEU A 61 -8.17 10.49 -15.86
CA LEU A 61 -9.17 11.17 -15.03
C LEU A 61 -10.48 11.38 -15.79
N HIS A 62 -10.41 11.79 -17.06
CA HIS A 62 -11.60 11.98 -17.91
C HIS A 62 -12.41 10.69 -18.05
N TYR A 63 -11.79 9.60 -18.50
CA TYR A 63 -12.51 8.33 -18.74
C TYR A 63 -12.95 7.66 -17.44
N ALA A 64 -12.17 7.74 -16.36
CA ALA A 64 -12.60 7.26 -15.05
C ALA A 64 -13.80 8.06 -14.52
N SER A 65 -13.83 9.38 -14.76
CA SER A 65 -14.98 10.23 -14.42
C SER A 65 -16.23 9.83 -15.20
N LEU A 66 -16.11 9.54 -16.50
CA LEU A 66 -17.24 9.04 -17.31
C LEU A 66 -17.75 7.70 -16.77
N ALA A 67 -16.86 6.77 -16.45
CA ALA A 67 -17.24 5.46 -15.89
C ALA A 67 -17.99 5.58 -14.56
N ALA A 68 -17.52 6.41 -13.62
CA ALA A 68 -18.21 6.57 -12.33
C ALA A 68 -19.48 7.44 -12.41
N GLN A 69 -19.60 8.33 -13.39
CA GLN A 69 -20.87 9.03 -13.65
C GLN A 69 -21.93 8.07 -14.18
N ARG A 70 -21.53 7.12 -15.02
CA ARG A 70 -22.41 6.09 -15.59
C ARG A 70 -22.86 5.09 -14.55
N GLU A 71 -21.93 4.58 -13.75
CA GLU A 71 -22.22 3.65 -12.66
C GLU A 71 -21.50 4.10 -11.37
N PRO A 72 -22.15 4.94 -10.55
CA PRO A 72 -21.58 5.44 -9.30
C PRO A 72 -21.28 4.35 -8.26
N SER A 73 -21.84 3.15 -8.42
CA SER A 73 -21.57 2.00 -7.57
C SER A 73 -20.49 1.06 -8.14
N LEU A 74 -19.84 1.42 -9.27
CA LEU A 74 -18.75 0.61 -9.82
C LEU A 74 -17.44 0.90 -9.07
N ALA A 75 -17.08 0.02 -8.13
CA ALA A 75 -15.86 0.15 -7.33
C ALA A 75 -14.58 0.33 -8.19
N PRO A 76 -14.34 -0.43 -9.28
CA PRO A 76 -13.20 -0.20 -10.18
C PRO A 76 -13.12 1.23 -10.75
N ALA A 77 -14.24 1.85 -11.12
CA ALA A 77 -14.24 3.20 -11.66
C ALA A 77 -13.81 4.23 -10.60
N ARG A 78 -14.30 4.08 -9.36
CA ARG A 78 -13.91 4.94 -8.23
C ARG A 78 -12.44 4.78 -7.85
N ASP A 79 -11.91 3.56 -7.89
CA ASP A 79 -10.49 3.33 -7.66
C ASP A 79 -9.63 4.08 -8.70
N LEU A 80 -9.97 3.94 -9.99
CA LEU A 80 -9.28 4.63 -11.07
C LEU A 80 -9.34 6.16 -10.94
N LEU A 81 -10.48 6.71 -10.51
CA LEU A 81 -10.63 8.12 -10.17
C LEU A 81 -9.73 8.55 -9.01
N GLY A 82 -9.67 7.76 -7.94
CA GLY A 82 -8.78 8.00 -6.81
C GLY A 82 -7.31 8.03 -7.24
N ARG A 83 -6.90 7.04 -8.04
CA ARG A 83 -5.54 6.92 -8.61
C ARG A 83 -5.20 8.11 -9.51
N ALA A 84 -6.09 8.48 -10.43
CA ALA A 84 -5.86 9.59 -11.35
C ALA A 84 -5.76 10.94 -10.63
N ASN A 85 -6.62 11.17 -9.63
CA ASN A 85 -6.53 12.38 -8.80
C ASN A 85 -5.22 12.41 -7.99
N ALA A 86 -4.79 11.30 -7.41
CA ALA A 86 -3.52 11.24 -6.68
C ALA A 86 -2.32 11.53 -7.60
N ALA A 87 -2.29 10.94 -8.79
CA ALA A 87 -1.22 11.16 -9.78
C ALA A 87 -1.13 12.62 -10.26
N LEU A 88 -2.27 13.30 -10.37
CA LEU A 88 -2.35 14.73 -10.70
C LEU A 88 -2.08 15.66 -9.50
N GLY A 89 -1.88 15.12 -8.29
CA GLY A 89 -1.70 15.92 -7.07
C GLY A 89 -3.00 16.51 -6.53
N HIS A 90 -4.18 16.10 -7.04
CA HIS A 90 -5.49 16.48 -6.53
C HIS A 90 -5.85 15.67 -5.26
N PHE A 91 -5.02 15.78 -4.22
CA PHE A 91 -5.08 14.90 -3.06
C PHE A 91 -6.38 14.97 -2.26
N ALA A 92 -7.04 16.14 -2.20
CA ALA A 92 -8.34 16.26 -1.55
C ALA A 92 -9.42 15.45 -2.28
N SER A 93 -9.44 15.51 -3.62
CA SER A 93 -10.34 14.71 -4.45
C SER A 93 -10.02 13.22 -4.33
N ALA A 94 -8.74 12.85 -4.42
CA ALA A 94 -8.30 11.46 -4.24
C ALA A 94 -8.76 10.90 -2.89
N LEU A 95 -8.62 11.67 -1.80
CA LEU A 95 -9.07 11.27 -0.47
C LEU A 95 -10.58 11.04 -0.42
N SER A 96 -11.36 11.91 -1.07
CA SER A 96 -12.81 11.77 -1.16
C SER A 96 -13.20 10.47 -1.88
N GLU A 97 -12.54 10.18 -3.01
CA GLU A 97 -12.83 8.96 -3.79
C GLU A 97 -12.46 7.69 -3.04
N TYR A 98 -11.30 7.64 -2.39
CA TYR A 98 -10.92 6.45 -1.60
C TYR A 98 -11.80 6.24 -0.38
N ARG A 99 -12.31 7.30 0.25
CA ARG A 99 -13.30 7.18 1.33
C ARG A 99 -14.62 6.62 0.81
N ALA A 100 -15.09 7.11 -0.34
CA ALA A 100 -16.31 6.62 -0.98
C ALA A 100 -16.16 5.16 -1.43
N LEU A 101 -15.01 4.81 -2.02
CA LEU A 101 -14.68 3.43 -2.43
C LEU A 101 -14.66 2.48 -1.23
N ALA A 102 -13.97 2.86 -0.15
CA ALA A 102 -13.91 2.04 1.05
C ALA A 102 -15.30 1.80 1.66
N ALA A 103 -16.19 2.81 1.64
CA ALA A 103 -17.59 2.64 2.08
C ALA A 103 -18.38 1.72 1.13
N LEU A 104 -18.26 1.94 -0.18
CA LEU A 104 -18.95 1.18 -1.22
C LEU A 104 -18.61 -0.31 -1.19
N CYS A 105 -17.33 -0.65 -1.07
CA CYS A 105 -16.88 -2.05 -0.95
C CYS A 105 -17.54 -2.77 0.24
N ARG A 106 -17.91 -2.05 1.30
CA ARG A 106 -18.57 -2.62 2.49
C ARG A 106 -20.07 -2.80 2.30
N GLU A 107 -20.73 -1.89 1.60
CA GLU A 107 -22.13 -2.05 1.23
C GLU A 107 -22.34 -3.21 0.26
N GLN A 108 -21.39 -3.42 -0.65
CA GLN A 108 -21.44 -4.48 -1.67
C GLN A 108 -20.91 -5.83 -1.19
N SER A 109 -20.27 -5.87 -0.03
CA SER A 109 -19.77 -7.13 0.53
C SER A 109 -20.93 -8.10 0.73
N PRO A 110 -20.83 -9.35 0.22
CA PRO A 110 -21.92 -10.31 0.31
C PRO A 110 -22.33 -10.56 1.76
N ALA A 111 -23.55 -11.07 1.94
CA ALA A 111 -23.99 -11.53 3.25
C ALA A 111 -22.94 -12.51 3.82
N PRO A 112 -22.36 -12.23 4.98
CA PRO A 112 -21.28 -13.06 5.49
C PRO A 112 -21.77 -14.48 5.78
N PRO A 113 -20.90 -15.49 5.62
CA PRO A 113 -21.20 -16.83 6.08
C PRO A 113 -21.35 -16.87 7.60
N ASP A 114 -22.06 -17.88 8.13
CA ASP A 114 -22.20 -18.11 9.58
C ASP A 114 -20.85 -18.44 10.26
N GLU A 115 -19.90 -18.94 9.46
CA GLU A 115 -18.55 -19.31 9.86
C GLU A 115 -17.53 -18.71 8.89
N PHE A 116 -16.50 -18.06 9.43
CA PHE A 116 -15.41 -17.50 8.65
C PHE A 116 -14.13 -18.28 8.92
N SER A 117 -13.50 -18.78 7.86
CA SER A 117 -12.13 -19.27 7.93
C SER A 117 -11.18 -18.12 7.60
N ILE A 118 -10.35 -17.71 8.56
CA ILE A 118 -9.39 -16.61 8.41
C ILE A 118 -8.04 -16.98 9.04
N PRO A 119 -6.92 -16.37 8.62
CA PRO A 119 -5.65 -16.55 9.30
C PRO A 119 -5.70 -16.06 10.75
N ALA A 120 -5.17 -16.84 11.69
CA ALA A 120 -5.18 -16.54 13.12
C ALA A 120 -4.52 -15.19 13.45
N HIS A 121 -3.45 -14.85 12.74
CA HIS A 121 -2.75 -13.57 12.92
C HIS A 121 -3.60 -12.37 12.52
N PHE A 122 -4.47 -12.53 11.51
CA PHE A 122 -5.41 -11.50 11.07
C PHE A 122 -6.53 -11.32 12.09
N ALA A 123 -7.11 -12.43 12.58
CA ALA A 123 -8.06 -12.39 13.68
C ALA A 123 -7.46 -11.73 14.94
N LEU A 124 -6.22 -12.09 15.30
CA LEU A 124 -5.52 -11.53 16.45
C LEU A 124 -5.28 -10.03 16.28
N HIS A 125 -4.84 -9.60 15.09
CA HIS A 125 -4.70 -8.18 14.77
C HIS A 125 -6.01 -7.42 14.97
N ASN A 126 -7.12 -7.95 14.44
CA ASN A 126 -8.41 -7.30 14.51
C ASN A 126 -8.93 -7.21 15.95
N ILE A 127 -8.78 -8.25 16.77
CA ILE A 127 -9.13 -8.19 18.20
C ILE A 127 -8.33 -7.09 18.91
N GLU A 128 -7.02 -7.07 18.70
CA GLU A 128 -6.13 -6.13 19.34
C GLU A 128 -6.38 -4.68 18.90
N GLN A 129 -6.68 -4.48 17.61
CA GLN A 129 -7.05 -3.18 17.07
C GLN A 129 -8.38 -2.68 17.65
N ILE A 130 -9.40 -3.54 17.71
CA ILE A 130 -10.70 -3.20 18.29
C ILE A 130 -10.53 -2.82 19.76
N ALA A 131 -9.77 -3.60 20.53
CA ALA A 131 -9.46 -3.28 21.92
C ALA A 131 -8.75 -1.93 22.05
N HIS A 132 -7.81 -1.62 21.15
CA HIS A 132 -7.11 -0.34 21.12
C HIS A 132 -8.05 0.84 20.83
N ILE A 133 -8.94 0.72 19.84
CA ILE A 133 -9.91 1.77 19.49
C ILE A 133 -10.93 1.98 20.64
N LEU A 134 -11.41 0.91 21.25
CA LEU A 134 -12.35 0.98 22.38
C LEU A 134 -11.73 1.62 23.63
N ALA A 135 -10.42 1.48 23.81
CA ALA A 135 -9.68 2.11 24.91
C ALA A 135 -9.40 3.62 24.69
N ALA A 136 -9.36 4.10 23.44
CA ALA A 136 -9.15 5.52 23.14
C ALA A 136 -10.35 6.39 23.56
N GLU A 137 -10.24 7.70 23.72
CA GLU A 137 -11.38 8.58 24.06
C GLU A 137 -12.14 9.13 22.83
N ASP A 138 -12.04 8.44 21.69
CA ASP A 138 -12.54 8.93 20.40
C ASP A 138 -13.99 8.49 20.09
N SER A 139 -14.66 9.24 19.21
CA SER A 139 -16.06 9.01 18.77
C SER A 139 -16.29 7.70 17.99
N GLU A 140 -15.20 7.06 17.59
CA GLU A 140 -15.13 5.88 16.72
C GLU A 140 -15.68 4.59 17.37
N LYS A 141 -15.82 4.57 18.70
CA LYS A 141 -16.35 3.41 19.46
C LYS A 141 -17.74 2.97 19.03
N ARG A 142 -18.56 3.89 18.51
CA ARG A 142 -19.95 3.59 18.10
C ARG A 142 -20.01 2.50 17.03
N ALA A 143 -18.99 2.40 16.17
CA ALA A 143 -18.90 1.37 15.14
C ALA A 143 -18.81 -0.05 15.74
N PHE A 144 -18.39 -0.17 17.00
CA PHE A 144 -18.19 -1.45 17.70
C PHE A 144 -19.21 -1.70 18.82
N ALA A 145 -20.31 -0.95 18.88
CA ALA A 145 -21.31 -1.08 19.95
C ALA A 145 -21.95 -2.49 20.08
N GLY A 146 -21.84 -3.33 19.03
CA GLY A 146 -22.33 -4.71 19.03
C GLY A 146 -21.28 -5.79 19.32
N VAL A 147 -20.03 -5.41 19.62
CA VAL A 147 -18.94 -6.35 19.96
C VAL A 147 -19.10 -6.84 21.41
N ALA A 148 -19.03 -8.15 21.63
CA ALA A 148 -18.98 -8.71 22.98
C ALA A 148 -17.53 -8.62 23.49
N THR A 149 -17.21 -7.52 24.18
CA THR A 149 -15.84 -7.16 24.59
C THR A 149 -15.26 -8.05 25.69
N ASP A 150 -16.12 -8.70 26.47
CA ASP A 150 -15.78 -9.62 27.55
C ASP A 150 -15.16 -10.93 27.04
N GLU A 151 -15.47 -11.34 25.81
CA GLU A 151 -14.90 -12.54 25.18
C GLU A 151 -13.51 -12.29 24.55
N LEU A 152 -13.22 -11.04 24.18
CA LEU A 152 -12.01 -10.67 23.43
C LEU A 152 -10.70 -11.09 24.12
N PRO A 153 -10.50 -10.93 25.45
CA PRO A 153 -9.25 -11.33 26.10
C PRO A 153 -9.00 -12.84 26.05
N ALA A 154 -10.05 -13.66 26.15
CA ALA A 154 -9.93 -15.11 26.07
C ALA A 154 -9.55 -15.55 24.65
N LEU A 155 -10.24 -15.00 23.64
CA LEU A 155 -9.96 -15.30 22.24
C LEU A 155 -8.58 -14.80 21.81
N ARG A 156 -8.15 -13.62 22.28
CA ARG A 156 -6.80 -13.10 22.06
C ARG A 156 -5.74 -14.10 22.55
N ARG A 157 -5.87 -14.59 23.79
CA ARG A 157 -4.91 -15.58 24.35
C ARG A 157 -4.88 -16.86 23.51
N GLN A 158 -6.05 -17.40 23.16
CA GLN A 158 -6.15 -18.60 22.34
C GLN A 158 -5.45 -18.43 20.97
N LEU A 159 -5.64 -17.28 20.31
CA LEU A 159 -4.99 -17.00 19.03
C LEU A 159 -3.48 -16.81 19.18
N THR A 160 -3.02 -16.14 20.25
CA THR A 160 -1.60 -16.03 20.55
C THR A 160 -0.97 -17.40 20.76
N ASP A 161 -1.54 -18.25 21.61
CA ASP A 161 -1.03 -19.59 21.88
C ASP A 161 -0.99 -20.46 20.61
N LEU A 162 -2.01 -20.32 19.74
CA LEU A 162 -2.07 -21.03 18.46
C LEU A 162 -0.95 -20.59 17.49
N ILE A 163 -0.69 -19.29 17.42
CA ILE A 163 0.36 -18.74 16.55
C ILE A 163 1.75 -19.12 17.10
N ASP A 164 1.96 -19.02 18.40
CA ASP A 164 3.24 -19.35 19.04
C ASP A 164 3.57 -20.85 18.96
N ALA A 165 2.55 -21.71 18.88
CA ALA A 165 2.70 -23.15 18.68
C ALA A 165 2.89 -23.55 17.19
N SER A 166 2.76 -22.61 16.26
CA SER A 166 2.90 -22.87 14.82
C SER A 166 4.33 -22.60 14.34
N ASP A 167 4.91 -23.58 13.64
CA ASP A 167 6.16 -23.39 12.92
C ASP A 167 5.86 -22.98 11.47
N GLY A 168 6.20 -21.74 11.10
CA GLY A 168 6.12 -21.27 9.71
C GLY A 168 4.86 -20.49 9.37
N ALA A 169 4.04 -21.02 8.44
CA ALA A 169 2.86 -20.33 7.92
C ALA A 169 1.82 -20.11 9.02
N ALA A 170 1.13 -18.97 8.97
CA ALA A 170 0.15 -18.64 9.99
C ALA A 170 -1.04 -19.61 9.94
N PRO A 171 -1.45 -20.19 11.09
CA PRO A 171 -2.54 -21.15 11.14
C PRO A 171 -3.86 -20.48 10.80
N TRP A 172 -4.79 -21.26 10.25
CA TRP A 172 -6.15 -20.82 9.97
C TRP A 172 -7.08 -21.17 11.13
N VAL A 173 -8.07 -20.30 11.38
CA VAL A 173 -9.08 -20.49 12.42
C VAL A 173 -10.46 -20.25 11.85
N SER A 174 -11.41 -21.02 12.38
CA SER A 174 -12.84 -20.75 12.18
C SER A 174 -13.34 -19.82 13.28
N VAL A 175 -13.87 -18.66 12.90
CA VAL A 175 -14.54 -17.73 13.81
C VAL A 175 -16.03 -17.67 13.48
N GLN A 176 -16.87 -17.65 14.52
CA GLN A 176 -18.33 -17.72 14.39
C GLN A 176 -19.02 -16.63 15.22
N GLY A 177 -20.31 -16.45 14.96
CA GLY A 177 -21.16 -15.52 15.71
C GLY A 177 -20.84 -14.04 15.45
N LYS A 178 -21.36 -13.17 16.32
CA LYS A 178 -21.26 -11.70 16.14
C LYS A 178 -19.81 -11.21 16.14
N ASN A 179 -18.99 -11.75 17.04
CA ASN A 179 -17.56 -11.43 17.08
C ASN A 179 -16.85 -11.99 15.84
N GLY A 180 -17.17 -13.21 15.39
CA GLY A 180 -16.55 -13.80 14.19
C GLY A 180 -16.64 -12.92 12.95
N ARG A 181 -17.81 -12.34 12.66
CA ARG A 181 -17.98 -11.38 11.56
C ARG A 181 -17.06 -10.17 11.69
N ILE A 182 -16.99 -9.59 12.87
CA ILE A 182 -16.18 -8.39 13.12
C ILE A 182 -14.69 -8.69 13.05
N LEU A 183 -14.27 -9.93 13.36
CA LEU A 183 -12.88 -10.35 13.24
C LEU A 183 -12.47 -10.75 11.83
N ALA A 184 -13.39 -11.20 11.00
CA ALA A 184 -13.13 -11.46 9.59
C ALA A 184 -13.21 -10.20 8.73
N ASP A 185 -14.12 -9.28 9.06
CA ASP A 185 -14.30 -8.02 8.35
C ASP A 185 -14.73 -6.90 9.31
N PRO A 186 -13.79 -6.27 10.06
CA PRO A 186 -14.13 -5.23 11.03
C PRO A 186 -14.81 -4.04 10.36
N PRO A 187 -15.81 -3.36 10.96
CA PRO A 187 -16.42 -2.14 10.42
C PRO A 187 -15.40 -1.12 9.91
N TYR A 188 -15.71 -0.36 8.86
CA TYR A 188 -14.79 0.66 8.35
C TYR A 188 -14.77 1.85 9.31
N VAL A 189 -13.72 1.91 10.11
CA VAL A 189 -13.38 2.98 11.03
C VAL A 189 -12.12 3.66 10.53
N ARG A 190 -12.14 4.99 10.57
CA ARG A 190 -11.02 5.83 10.15
C ARG A 190 -10.77 6.88 11.22
N ALA A 191 -9.53 6.95 11.68
CA ALA A 191 -9.12 8.01 12.59
C ALA A 191 -9.34 9.38 11.96
N SER A 192 -9.86 10.31 12.75
CA SER A 192 -9.96 11.71 12.34
C SER A 192 -8.57 12.34 12.24
N GLU A 193 -8.37 13.18 11.21
CA GLU A 193 -7.11 13.87 10.94
C GLU A 193 -7.39 15.33 10.57
N GLU A 194 -6.51 16.23 11.00
CA GLU A 194 -6.45 17.60 10.52
C GLU A 194 -5.17 17.79 9.68
N ARG A 195 -5.19 18.70 8.69
CA ARG A 195 -3.97 19.04 7.95
C ARG A 195 -3.08 19.85 8.87
N LEU A 196 -1.93 19.28 9.23
CA LEU A 196 -0.91 20.00 10.02
C LEU A 196 -0.18 21.02 9.15
N PRO A 197 0.37 22.10 9.75
CA PRO A 197 1.14 23.12 9.03
C PRO A 197 2.40 22.58 8.34
N ARG A 198 2.98 21.49 8.87
CA ARG A 198 4.20 20.86 8.36
C ARG A 198 4.30 19.41 8.81
N TYR A 199 4.64 18.53 7.87
CA TYR A 199 4.83 17.10 8.10
C TYR A 199 6.29 16.72 8.09
N LEU A 200 7.08 17.24 7.15
CA LEU A 200 8.51 16.96 7.06
C LEU A 200 9.31 17.75 8.08
N ASN A 201 10.33 17.13 8.67
CA ASN A 201 11.17 17.77 9.66
C ASN A 201 12.05 18.86 9.03
N PRO A 202 11.89 20.14 9.44
CA PRO A 202 12.68 21.24 8.87
C PRO A 202 14.16 21.21 9.23
N GLY A 203 14.58 20.38 10.19
CA GLY A 203 15.98 20.19 10.55
C GLY A 203 16.78 19.36 9.53
N ILE A 204 16.11 18.75 8.55
CA ILE A 204 16.75 17.93 7.51
C ILE A 204 17.24 18.83 6.37
N ASP A 205 18.49 18.60 5.94
CA ASP A 205 19.09 19.27 4.78
C ASP A 205 18.63 18.60 3.48
N TYR A 206 17.42 18.93 3.04
CA TYR A 206 16.84 18.40 1.80
C TYR A 206 17.62 18.84 0.55
N ALA A 207 18.32 19.97 0.58
CA ALA A 207 19.16 20.40 -0.53
C ALA A 207 20.35 19.45 -0.73
N LYS A 208 20.97 19.00 0.38
CA LYS A 208 22.00 17.96 0.32
C LYS A 208 21.46 16.61 -0.17
N LEU A 209 20.26 16.22 0.26
CA LEU A 209 19.60 15.00 -0.24
C LEU A 209 19.32 15.09 -1.74
N GLN A 210 18.76 16.21 -2.21
CA GLN A 210 18.53 16.49 -3.62
C GLN A 210 19.83 16.35 -4.42
N ASN A 211 20.92 17.01 -3.98
CA ASN A 211 22.21 16.94 -4.65
C ASN A 211 22.77 15.51 -4.70
N ALA A 212 22.57 14.71 -3.64
CA ALA A 212 23.00 13.32 -3.61
C ALA A 212 22.23 12.45 -4.61
N ILE A 213 20.91 12.65 -4.73
CA ILE A 213 20.06 11.91 -5.67
C ILE A 213 20.35 12.31 -7.11
N VAL A 214 20.56 13.61 -7.39
CA VAL A 214 20.95 14.10 -8.72
C VAL A 214 22.30 13.53 -9.13
N ALA A 215 23.26 13.44 -8.21
CA ALA A 215 24.57 12.87 -8.47
C ALA A 215 24.53 11.35 -8.72
N ASP A 216 23.75 10.61 -7.95
CA ASP A 216 23.55 9.17 -8.12
C ASP A 216 22.17 8.73 -7.61
N ARG A 217 21.26 8.48 -8.56
CA ARG A 217 19.88 8.04 -8.26
C ARG A 217 19.81 6.66 -7.62
N ARG A 218 20.84 5.82 -7.76
CA ARG A 218 20.89 4.47 -7.18
C ARG A 218 21.30 4.48 -5.71
N ARG A 219 21.64 5.64 -5.17
CA ARG A 219 22.15 5.75 -3.81
C ARG A 219 21.02 5.78 -2.79
N VAL A 220 20.98 4.77 -1.93
CA VAL A 220 20.12 4.73 -0.75
C VAL A 220 20.42 5.92 0.17
N GLN A 221 19.40 6.72 0.47
CA GLN A 221 19.44 7.80 1.44
C GLN A 221 18.67 7.40 2.70
N VAL A 222 19.34 7.42 3.85
CA VAL A 222 18.71 7.20 5.15
C VAL A 222 18.45 8.56 5.81
N ILE A 223 17.21 8.80 6.20
CA ILE A 223 16.76 10.07 6.76
C ILE A 223 16.15 9.79 8.14
N ASP A 224 16.91 10.08 9.18
CA ASP A 224 16.44 10.00 10.57
C ASP A 224 15.59 11.21 10.94
N GLU A 225 14.64 11.02 11.85
CA GLU A 225 13.70 12.07 12.27
C GLU A 225 12.95 12.70 11.07
N PHE A 226 12.47 11.87 10.14
CA PHE A 226 11.91 12.29 8.87
C PHE A 226 10.68 13.19 9.02
N LEU A 227 9.76 12.81 9.90
CA LEU A 227 8.55 13.58 10.19
C LEU A 227 8.74 14.49 11.41
N THR A 228 7.97 15.57 11.47
CA THR A 228 7.79 16.32 12.72
C THR A 228 7.13 15.43 13.79
N PRO A 229 7.37 15.67 15.09
CA PRO A 229 6.75 14.86 16.15
C PRO A 229 5.21 14.82 16.08
N ALA A 230 4.58 15.94 15.71
CA ALA A 230 3.13 16.03 15.55
C ALA A 230 2.63 15.18 14.36
N ALA A 231 3.35 15.20 13.24
CA ALA A 231 3.03 14.41 12.07
C ALA A 231 3.20 12.90 12.32
N LEU A 232 4.31 12.50 12.97
CA LEU A 232 4.52 11.12 13.38
C LEU A 232 3.38 10.63 14.29
N ALA A 233 3.00 11.43 15.30
CA ALA A 233 1.90 11.10 16.20
C ALA A 233 0.57 10.93 15.45
N GLN A 234 0.25 11.82 14.52
CA GLN A 234 -0.99 11.73 13.72
C GLN A 234 -0.99 10.51 12.78
N VAL A 235 0.12 10.22 12.10
CA VAL A 235 0.26 9.04 11.24
C VAL A 235 0.14 7.75 12.06
N ARG A 236 0.76 7.71 13.25
CA ARG A 236 0.61 6.58 14.18
C ARG A 236 -0.83 6.42 14.66
N LYS A 237 -1.51 7.51 15.02
CA LYS A 237 -2.94 7.50 15.37
C LYS A 237 -3.76 6.88 14.23
N PHE A 238 -3.58 7.38 13.00
CA PHE A 238 -4.24 6.85 11.82
C PHE A 238 -4.00 5.35 11.62
N CYS A 239 -2.76 4.89 11.72
CA CYS A 239 -2.40 3.49 11.52
C CYS A 239 -2.88 2.56 12.65
N LEU A 240 -2.97 3.04 13.88
CA LEU A 240 -3.40 2.24 15.03
C LEU A 240 -4.93 2.18 15.16
N GLN A 241 -5.62 3.26 14.81
CA GLN A 241 -7.06 3.42 15.07
C GLN A 241 -7.94 3.31 13.81
N SER A 242 -7.37 3.21 12.61
CA SER A 242 -8.14 2.94 11.39
C SER A 242 -8.12 1.46 11.05
N THR A 243 -9.29 0.89 10.77
CA THR A 243 -9.46 -0.50 10.32
C THR A 243 -9.21 -0.60 8.81
N VAL A 244 -8.01 -0.23 8.37
CA VAL A 244 -7.59 -0.17 6.97
C VAL A 244 -6.71 -1.36 6.57
N TRP A 245 -6.35 -2.19 7.55
CA TRP A 245 -5.56 -3.41 7.40
C TRP A 245 -6.48 -4.56 6.95
N ARG A 246 -6.46 -4.91 5.66
CA ARG A 246 -7.45 -5.82 5.05
C ARG A 246 -6.87 -7.04 4.34
N HIS A 247 -5.58 -7.01 4.02
CA HIS A 247 -4.96 -8.07 3.21
C HIS A 247 -4.03 -8.90 4.08
N SER A 248 -4.45 -10.10 4.46
CA SER A 248 -3.61 -11.01 5.23
C SER A 248 -2.67 -11.81 4.31
N TYR A 249 -1.43 -12.01 4.76
CA TYR A 249 -0.41 -12.77 4.04
C TYR A 249 -0.01 -13.99 4.87
N GLU A 250 0.37 -15.06 4.17
CA GLU A 250 0.65 -16.38 4.76
C GLU A 250 1.64 -16.33 5.93
N TYR A 251 2.67 -15.49 5.85
CA TYR A 251 3.74 -15.37 6.84
C TYR A 251 3.47 -14.35 7.94
N GLY A 252 2.20 -14.09 8.29
CA GLY A 252 1.87 -13.36 9.52
C GLY A 252 2.03 -11.84 9.44
N TYR A 253 1.83 -11.26 8.26
CA TYR A 253 1.75 -9.81 8.09
C TYR A 253 0.50 -9.41 7.32
N ILE A 254 0.11 -8.14 7.47
CA ILE A 254 -1.16 -7.62 6.97
C ILE A 254 -0.89 -6.30 6.22
N GLY A 255 -1.43 -6.21 5.01
CA GLY A 255 -1.37 -5.05 4.14
C GLY A 255 -2.58 -4.13 4.27
N ALA A 256 -2.32 -2.85 4.07
CA ALA A 256 -3.31 -1.80 3.90
C ALA A 256 -3.03 -1.03 2.60
N PHE A 257 -4.01 -0.97 1.71
CA PHE A 257 -3.89 -0.33 0.40
C PHE A 257 -4.95 0.76 0.19
N PRO A 258 -4.79 1.65 -0.81
CA PRO A 258 -5.69 2.78 -1.01
C PRO A 258 -7.17 2.36 -1.14
N GLN A 259 -7.44 1.27 -1.86
CA GLN A 259 -8.77 0.70 -2.05
C GLN A 259 -9.45 0.23 -0.76
N ASP A 260 -8.68 -0.07 0.28
CA ASP A 260 -9.19 -0.44 1.62
C ASP A 260 -9.45 0.77 2.51
N GLY A 261 -9.24 1.97 1.96
CA GLY A 261 -9.30 3.23 2.69
C GLY A 261 -7.98 3.62 3.37
N PHE A 262 -6.84 3.03 3.00
CA PHE A 262 -5.50 3.49 3.41
C PHE A 262 -5.11 4.80 2.70
N ALA A 263 -5.99 5.80 2.73
CA ALA A 263 -5.80 7.13 2.19
C ALA A 263 -6.05 8.16 3.30
N SER A 264 -5.09 9.07 3.47
CA SER A 264 -5.04 9.94 4.62
C SER A 264 -4.55 11.34 4.28
N VAL A 265 -4.99 12.33 5.06
CA VAL A 265 -4.51 13.71 4.94
C VAL A 265 -3.00 13.74 5.15
N SER A 266 -2.53 12.96 6.13
CA SER A 266 -1.10 12.85 6.47
C SER A 266 -0.28 12.19 5.37
N LEU A 267 -0.75 11.08 4.78
CA LEU A 267 -0.02 10.38 3.72
C LEU A 267 0.18 11.29 2.51
N PHE A 268 -0.87 11.99 2.09
CA PHE A 268 -0.79 12.92 0.96
C PHE A 268 0.03 14.16 1.26
N ALA A 269 -0.06 14.69 2.48
CA ALA A 269 0.79 15.79 2.93
C ALA A 269 2.28 15.45 2.90
N ILE A 270 2.65 14.24 3.33
CA ILE A 270 4.04 13.76 3.29
C ILE A 270 4.53 13.66 1.86
N ALA A 271 3.73 13.08 0.95
CA ALA A 271 4.09 12.98 -0.46
C ALA A 271 4.25 14.36 -1.12
N GLU A 272 3.31 15.28 -0.87
CA GLU A 272 3.35 16.66 -1.36
C GLU A 272 4.60 17.41 -0.88
N GLU A 273 4.86 17.38 0.43
CA GLU A 273 6.00 18.08 1.02
C GLU A 273 7.34 17.47 0.57
N LEU A 274 7.40 16.16 0.35
CA LEU A 274 8.62 15.49 -0.12
C LEU A 274 8.93 15.84 -1.58
N LEU A 275 7.92 15.83 -2.46
CA LEU A 275 8.06 16.28 -3.84
C LEU A 275 8.56 17.73 -3.90
N ALA A 276 8.01 18.60 -3.06
CA ALA A 276 8.45 19.99 -2.97
C ALA A 276 9.87 20.14 -2.40
N ALA A 277 10.23 19.38 -1.35
CA ALA A 277 11.51 19.49 -0.66
C ALA A 277 12.69 18.94 -1.48
N LEU A 278 12.46 17.90 -2.30
CA LEU A 278 13.48 17.30 -3.16
C LEU A 278 13.56 17.95 -4.55
N GLY A 279 12.71 18.94 -4.83
CA GLY A 279 12.83 19.87 -5.96
C GLY A 279 13.25 19.19 -7.26
N GLU A 280 14.41 19.57 -7.81
CA GLU A 280 14.93 19.07 -9.08
C GLU A 280 15.09 17.54 -9.12
N ALA A 281 15.41 16.89 -7.99
CA ALA A 281 15.59 15.45 -7.96
C ALA A 281 14.29 14.69 -8.25
N LEU A 282 13.16 15.25 -7.83
CA LEU A 282 11.82 14.72 -8.08
C LEU A 282 10.98 15.59 -9.02
N ASP A 283 11.62 16.48 -9.79
CA ASP A 283 10.91 17.25 -10.80
C ASP A 283 10.44 16.33 -11.93
N GLY A 284 9.20 16.53 -12.36
CA GLY A 284 8.54 15.63 -13.29
C GLY A 284 8.17 14.26 -12.70
N TYR A 285 8.26 14.04 -11.38
CA TYR A 285 7.74 12.84 -10.72
C TYR A 285 6.36 13.08 -10.09
N TYR A 286 5.61 12.01 -9.88
CA TYR A 286 4.32 12.04 -9.19
C TYR A 286 4.21 10.90 -8.17
N PHE A 287 3.35 11.09 -7.18
CA PHE A 287 3.03 10.07 -6.20
C PHE A 287 2.11 9.03 -6.82
N ALA A 288 2.66 7.84 -7.09
CA ALA A 288 2.03 6.84 -7.95
C ALA A 288 1.25 5.79 -7.15
N GLN A 289 1.85 5.27 -6.09
CA GLN A 289 1.29 4.20 -5.26
C GLN A 289 1.80 4.29 -3.82
N TRP A 290 1.06 3.71 -2.90
CA TRP A 290 1.47 3.59 -1.51
C TRP A 290 0.73 2.46 -0.80
N TRP A 291 1.31 1.98 0.28
CA TRP A 291 0.72 0.96 1.14
C TRP A 291 1.34 1.00 2.54
N GLY A 292 0.72 0.28 3.46
CA GLY A 292 1.26 0.00 4.77
C GLY A 292 1.35 -1.49 5.01
N PHE A 293 2.34 -1.91 5.80
CA PHE A 293 2.40 -3.26 6.35
C PHE A 293 2.52 -3.24 7.87
N VAL A 294 1.83 -4.18 8.52
CA VAL A 294 1.96 -4.50 9.95
C VAL A 294 2.28 -5.98 10.11
N TYR A 295 3.23 -6.29 10.98
CA TYR A 295 3.79 -7.63 11.10
C TYR A 295 3.48 -8.24 12.47
N ASN A 296 3.42 -9.57 12.53
CA ASN A 296 3.58 -10.30 13.80
C ASN A 296 4.93 -9.98 14.43
N ALA A 297 5.07 -10.25 15.73
CA ALA A 297 6.21 -9.78 16.52
C ALA A 297 7.57 -10.32 16.05
N ASN A 298 7.61 -11.55 15.54
CA ASN A 298 8.86 -12.22 15.15
C ASN A 298 8.69 -12.86 13.78
N LEU A 299 9.44 -12.40 12.78
CA LEU A 299 9.40 -12.94 11.42
C LEU A 299 10.79 -12.88 10.75
N PRO A 300 11.08 -13.80 9.81
CA PRO A 300 12.32 -13.77 9.02
C PRO A 300 12.37 -12.60 8.02
N GLY A 301 11.32 -11.79 7.94
CA GLY A 301 11.18 -10.69 6.99
C GLY A 301 10.30 -11.03 5.79
N VAL A 302 10.31 -10.15 4.80
CA VAL A 302 9.65 -10.31 3.49
C VAL A 302 10.75 -10.57 2.49
N ASP A 303 10.56 -11.59 1.63
CA ASP A 303 11.58 -12.04 0.70
C ASP A 303 12.07 -10.93 -0.25
N VAL A 304 13.23 -11.13 -0.86
CA VAL A 304 13.84 -10.17 -1.77
C VAL A 304 12.98 -9.93 -3.02
N HIS A 305 12.71 -8.65 -3.30
CA HIS A 305 11.92 -8.17 -4.42
C HIS A 305 12.39 -6.79 -4.87
N ALA A 306 11.82 -6.29 -5.96
CA ALA A 306 11.88 -4.88 -6.34
C ALA A 306 10.46 -4.36 -6.61
N ASP A 307 10.25 -3.07 -6.36
CA ASP A 307 8.99 -2.38 -6.59
C ASP A 307 8.93 -1.77 -8.00
N ASP A 308 7.71 -1.58 -8.51
CA ASP A 308 7.47 -0.88 -9.79
C ASP A 308 7.50 0.65 -9.60
N SER A 309 8.68 1.19 -9.32
CA SER A 309 8.87 2.63 -9.09
C SER A 309 10.24 3.13 -9.55
N ASP A 310 10.30 4.42 -9.87
CA ASP A 310 11.56 5.14 -10.07
C ASP A 310 12.22 5.54 -8.74
N PHE A 311 11.40 5.82 -7.73
CA PHE A 311 11.83 6.07 -6.36
C PHE A 311 10.84 5.45 -5.37
N ALA A 312 11.37 4.85 -4.31
CA ALA A 312 10.60 4.35 -3.19
C ALA A 312 11.08 4.97 -1.88
N VAL A 313 10.12 5.27 -1.00
CA VAL A 313 10.38 5.66 0.39
C VAL A 313 9.74 4.64 1.31
N ASN A 314 10.54 4.00 2.17
CA ASN A 314 10.02 3.20 3.28
C ASN A 314 10.19 3.96 4.59
N LEU A 315 9.11 4.15 5.35
CA LEU A 315 9.09 4.88 6.62
C LEU A 315 8.65 3.96 7.76
N TRP A 316 9.44 3.89 8.82
CA TRP A 316 9.07 3.19 10.05
C TRP A 316 8.45 4.12 11.08
N ILE A 317 7.32 3.70 11.64
CA ILE A 317 6.54 4.50 12.60
C ILE A 317 6.41 3.84 13.98
N THR A 318 6.98 2.65 14.16
CA THR A 318 6.95 1.92 15.43
C THR A 318 8.07 2.44 16.34
N PRO A 319 7.85 2.63 17.66
CA PRO A 319 8.89 3.07 18.58
C PRO A 319 10.13 2.18 18.60
N ASP A 320 11.29 2.80 18.80
CA ASP A 320 12.55 2.06 19.01
C ASP A 320 12.46 1.11 20.20
N SER A 321 11.74 1.50 21.26
CA SER A 321 11.56 0.67 22.45
C SER A 321 10.83 -0.65 22.19
N ALA A 322 10.18 -0.78 21.03
CA ALA A 322 9.51 -2.01 20.63
C ALA A 322 10.45 -2.97 19.90
N ASN A 323 11.55 -2.52 19.30
CA ASN A 323 12.48 -3.42 18.61
C ASN A 323 13.44 -4.05 19.64
N LEU A 324 13.43 -5.38 19.75
CA LEU A 324 14.29 -6.10 20.69
C LEU A 324 15.71 -6.36 20.14
N ASP A 325 15.92 -6.12 18.85
CA ASP A 325 17.24 -6.10 18.22
C ASP A 325 17.43 -4.81 17.40
N PRO A 326 18.02 -3.75 18.00
CA PRO A 326 18.25 -2.47 17.33
C PRO A 326 19.19 -2.54 16.11
N SER A 327 19.89 -3.65 15.88
CA SER A 327 20.75 -3.83 14.70
C SER A 327 19.99 -4.39 13.49
N ARG A 328 18.71 -4.73 13.66
CA ARG A 328 17.88 -5.47 12.69
C ARG A 328 16.53 -4.82 12.44
N GLY A 329 15.69 -5.50 11.66
CA GLY A 329 14.28 -5.22 11.45
C GLY A 329 13.95 -4.05 10.55
N GLY A 330 14.94 -3.47 9.90
CA GLY A 330 14.71 -2.47 8.87
C GLY A 330 14.61 -3.10 7.49
N LEU A 331 15.51 -2.69 6.58
CA LEU A 331 15.60 -3.17 5.20
C LEU A 331 17.03 -3.62 4.90
N VAL A 332 17.17 -4.65 4.07
CA VAL A 332 18.42 -4.94 3.37
C VAL A 332 18.22 -4.55 1.91
N VAL A 333 19.05 -3.65 1.39
CA VAL A 333 18.97 -3.15 0.01
C VAL A 333 20.25 -3.51 -0.71
N TRP A 334 20.16 -4.10 -1.90
CA TRP A 334 21.33 -4.46 -2.71
C TRP A 334 21.64 -3.38 -3.75
N ASP A 335 22.92 -3.25 -4.11
CA ASP A 335 23.41 -2.32 -5.12
C ASP A 335 23.10 -2.72 -6.58
N LYS A 336 22.08 -3.57 -6.79
CA LYS A 336 21.67 -4.09 -8.10
C LYS A 336 20.19 -3.85 -8.32
N THR A 337 19.86 -3.53 -9.57
CA THR A 337 18.48 -3.41 -10.04
C THR A 337 18.07 -4.65 -10.82
N ALA A 338 16.77 -4.85 -10.99
CA ALA A 338 16.24 -5.87 -11.89
C ALA A 338 16.84 -5.68 -13.31
N PRO A 339 17.24 -6.77 -14.00
CA PRO A 339 17.58 -6.72 -15.41
C PRO A 339 16.43 -6.18 -16.26
N SER A 340 16.75 -5.43 -17.33
CA SER A 340 15.75 -4.76 -18.16
C SER A 340 14.83 -5.72 -18.94
N ASP A 341 15.28 -6.97 -19.14
CA ASP A 341 14.52 -8.04 -19.79
C ASP A 341 13.62 -8.82 -18.83
N TRP A 342 13.66 -8.51 -17.52
CA TRP A 342 12.79 -9.13 -16.53
C TRP A 342 11.44 -8.44 -16.47
N THR A 343 10.38 -9.25 -16.40
CA THR A 343 9.03 -8.77 -16.12
C THR A 343 8.87 -8.37 -14.65
N PHE A 344 7.80 -7.63 -14.33
CA PHE A 344 7.47 -7.32 -12.93
C PHE A 344 7.39 -8.58 -12.06
N GLU A 345 6.76 -9.63 -12.57
CA GLU A 345 6.66 -10.92 -11.87
C GLU A 345 8.04 -11.53 -11.58
N ASP A 346 8.96 -11.46 -12.55
CA ASP A 346 10.31 -12.02 -12.42
C ASP A 346 11.12 -11.39 -11.28
N TYR A 347 10.94 -10.09 -11.02
CA TYR A 347 11.67 -9.39 -9.96
C TYR A 347 10.88 -9.18 -8.68
N ASN A 348 9.55 -9.19 -8.73
CA ASN A 348 8.69 -8.99 -7.55
C ASN A 348 8.39 -10.30 -6.82
N ALA A 349 8.22 -11.40 -7.56
CA ALA A 349 7.92 -12.73 -7.01
C ALA A 349 9.00 -13.78 -7.37
N GLY A 350 10.15 -13.35 -7.89
CA GLY A 350 11.17 -14.27 -8.42
C GLY A 350 11.92 -15.09 -7.36
N GLY A 351 11.90 -14.69 -6.08
CA GLY A 351 12.49 -15.42 -4.95
C GLY A 351 13.91 -15.94 -5.24
N THR A 352 14.05 -17.25 -5.45
CA THR A 352 15.33 -17.92 -5.77
C THR A 352 16.02 -17.36 -7.02
N ARG A 353 15.27 -16.93 -8.04
CA ARG A 353 15.83 -16.33 -9.26
C ARG A 353 16.56 -15.03 -8.92
N VAL A 354 15.95 -14.19 -8.09
CA VAL A 354 16.53 -12.92 -7.62
C VAL A 354 17.79 -13.20 -6.80
N ARG A 355 17.73 -14.11 -5.82
CA ARG A 355 18.90 -14.46 -4.99
C ARG A 355 20.09 -14.94 -5.82
N ARG A 356 19.84 -15.86 -6.76
CA ARG A 356 20.89 -16.36 -7.67
C ARG A 356 21.49 -15.24 -8.52
N PHE A 357 20.67 -14.31 -9.01
CA PHE A 357 21.15 -13.15 -9.74
C PHE A 357 22.06 -12.28 -8.86
N LEU A 358 21.63 -11.95 -7.64
CA LEU A 358 22.41 -11.14 -6.70
C LEU A 358 23.76 -11.79 -6.38
N GLU A 359 23.80 -13.11 -6.14
CA GLU A 359 25.02 -13.88 -5.93
C GLU A 359 25.95 -13.83 -7.15
N GLN A 360 25.42 -14.11 -8.35
CA GLN A 360 26.19 -14.09 -9.60
C GLN A 360 26.77 -12.71 -9.91
N GLN A 361 26.07 -11.65 -9.54
CA GLN A 361 26.50 -10.27 -9.73
C GLN A 361 27.41 -9.76 -8.60
N SER A 362 27.76 -10.61 -7.62
CA SER A 362 28.47 -10.21 -6.40
C SER A 362 27.85 -8.96 -5.76
N ALA A 363 26.51 -8.92 -5.69
CA ALA A 363 25.76 -7.77 -5.20
C ALA A 363 26.11 -7.48 -3.74
N LYS A 364 26.25 -6.20 -3.41
CA LYS A 364 26.61 -5.76 -2.06
C LYS A 364 25.34 -5.39 -1.28
N PRO A 365 25.05 -6.07 -0.16
CA PRO A 365 23.95 -5.68 0.70
C PRO A 365 24.31 -4.44 1.51
N ASN A 366 23.35 -3.53 1.64
CA ASN A 366 23.35 -2.42 2.57
C ASN A 366 22.21 -2.65 3.58
N ILE A 367 22.58 -2.97 4.82
CA ILE A 367 21.62 -3.19 5.91
C ILE A 367 21.32 -1.85 6.55
N VAL A 368 20.05 -1.45 6.52
CA VAL A 368 19.53 -0.28 7.21
C VAL A 368 18.66 -0.77 8.36
N PRO A 369 19.12 -0.72 9.63
CA PRO A 369 18.33 -1.15 10.77
C PRO A 369 17.08 -0.29 10.97
N HIS A 370 16.06 -0.87 11.59
CA HIS A 370 14.87 -0.14 11.99
C HIS A 370 15.21 0.98 12.96
N ARG A 371 14.60 2.14 12.76
CA ARG A 371 14.52 3.21 13.74
C ARG A 371 13.18 3.92 13.62
N GLU A 372 12.54 4.28 14.73
CA GLU A 372 11.35 5.13 14.72
C GLU A 372 11.62 6.41 13.93
N ASN A 373 10.67 6.80 13.10
CA ASN A 373 10.73 8.03 12.31
C ASN A 373 11.91 8.07 11.32
N ARG A 374 12.46 6.92 10.94
CA ARG A 374 13.45 6.82 9.86
C ARG A 374 12.76 6.50 8.55
N ALA A 375 13.06 7.32 7.54
CA ALA A 375 12.74 7.04 6.15
C ALA A 375 13.99 6.54 5.40
N VAL A 376 13.78 5.60 4.50
CA VAL A 376 14.80 5.12 3.55
C VAL A 376 14.29 5.44 2.15
N LEU A 377 14.96 6.37 1.48
CA LEU A 377 14.69 6.74 0.10
C LEU A 377 15.70 6.05 -0.80
N PHE A 378 15.21 5.31 -1.80
CA PHE A 378 16.08 4.57 -2.71
C PHE A 378 15.51 4.57 -4.13
N GLY A 379 16.41 4.44 -5.10
CA GLY A 379 16.10 4.56 -6.52
C GLY A 379 15.57 3.29 -7.18
N GLU A 380 15.29 3.47 -8.46
CA GLU A 380 14.54 2.56 -9.33
C GLU A 380 14.94 1.10 -9.23
N HIS A 381 13.93 0.24 -9.04
CA HIS A 381 14.01 -1.21 -9.12
C HIS A 381 15.17 -1.87 -8.34
N LEU A 382 15.69 -1.22 -7.29
CA LEU A 382 16.69 -1.82 -6.42
C LEU A 382 16.09 -3.00 -5.67
N PHE A 383 16.80 -4.13 -5.72
CA PHE A 383 16.42 -5.29 -4.94
C PHE A 383 16.54 -4.97 -3.45
N HIS A 384 15.51 -5.32 -2.71
CA HIS A 384 15.45 -5.14 -1.27
C HIS A 384 14.59 -6.21 -0.61
N GLN A 385 14.79 -6.40 0.68
CA GLN A 385 13.99 -7.29 1.50
C GLN A 385 13.74 -6.60 2.86
N THR A 386 12.63 -6.96 3.51
CA THR A 386 12.51 -6.66 4.93
C THR A 386 13.46 -7.57 5.68
N ASP A 387 14.31 -7.00 6.54
CA ASP A 387 15.26 -7.77 7.35
C ASP A 387 14.52 -8.63 8.39
N GLU A 388 15.20 -9.62 8.95
CA GLU A 388 14.67 -10.38 10.09
C GLU A 388 14.43 -9.45 11.30
N PHE A 389 13.45 -9.75 12.14
CA PHE A 389 13.19 -8.95 13.34
C PHE A 389 12.50 -9.70 14.46
N THR A 390 12.72 -9.19 15.66
CA THR A 390 11.95 -9.53 16.85
C THR A 390 11.53 -8.24 17.56
N PHE A 391 10.23 -7.98 17.64
CA PHE A 391 9.63 -6.86 18.35
C PHE A 391 8.95 -7.35 19.64
N ALA A 392 8.83 -6.46 20.62
CA ALA A 392 8.14 -6.72 21.86
C ALA A 392 6.67 -7.08 21.60
N PRO A 393 6.07 -7.97 22.41
CA PRO A 393 4.65 -8.29 22.29
C PRO A 393 3.75 -7.05 22.43
N GLY A 394 2.58 -7.09 21.78
CA GLY A 394 1.53 -6.08 21.92
C GLY A 394 1.25 -5.29 20.64
N PHE A 395 -0.01 -4.86 20.50
CA PHE A 395 -0.53 -4.23 19.28
C PHE A 395 0.30 -3.05 18.76
N ALA A 396 0.62 -2.11 19.65
CA ALA A 396 1.36 -0.90 19.31
C ALA A 396 2.85 -1.14 19.07
N ASN A 397 3.37 -2.29 19.52
CA ASN A 397 4.77 -2.68 19.37
C ASN A 397 5.05 -3.43 18.06
N ARG A 398 4.01 -3.86 17.33
CA ARG A 398 4.19 -4.48 16.02
C ARG A 398 4.91 -3.53 15.06
N ARG A 399 5.92 -4.04 14.35
CA ARG A 399 6.61 -3.33 13.26
C ARG A 399 5.56 -2.83 12.26
N ARG A 400 5.59 -1.54 11.96
CA ARG A 400 4.75 -0.91 10.94
C ARG A 400 5.62 -0.10 10.00
N SER A 401 5.48 -0.36 8.71
CA SER A 401 6.18 0.34 7.65
C SER A 401 5.17 0.93 6.66
N LEU A 402 5.44 2.14 6.21
CA LEU A 402 4.69 2.82 5.17
C LEU A 402 5.58 2.95 3.94
N THR A 403 5.09 2.56 2.78
CA THR A 403 5.82 2.70 1.51
C THR A 403 5.14 3.72 0.62
N PHE A 404 5.94 4.60 0.03
CA PHE A 404 5.51 5.60 -0.95
C PHE A 404 6.31 5.41 -2.23
N LEU A 405 5.62 5.23 -3.35
CA LEU A 405 6.24 5.07 -4.67
C LEU A 405 6.04 6.33 -5.50
N PHE A 406 7.11 6.77 -6.14
CA PHE A 406 7.10 7.85 -7.09
C PHE A 406 7.51 7.33 -8.46
N ARG A 407 6.77 7.77 -9.48
CA ARG A 407 7.05 7.43 -10.88
C ARG A 407 7.26 8.70 -11.68
N ARG A 408 8.09 8.62 -12.74
CA ARG A 408 8.29 9.72 -13.66
C ARG A 408 7.04 9.94 -14.50
N ARG A 409 6.61 11.20 -14.64
CA ARG A 409 5.64 11.58 -15.67
C ARG A 409 6.29 11.35 -17.04
N LYS A 410 5.63 10.61 -17.92
CA LYS A 410 6.08 10.53 -19.30
C LYS A 410 5.85 11.90 -19.95
N GLN A 411 6.85 12.36 -20.71
CA GLN A 411 6.80 13.64 -21.43
C GLN A 411 6.06 13.50 -22.74
#